data_AF-A0A7K4F6G5-F1
#
_entry.id   AF-A0A7K4F6G5-F1
#
_cell.length_a   1.000
_cell.length_b   1.000
_cell.length_c   1.000
_cell.angle_alpha   90.00
_cell.angle_beta   90.00
_cell.angle_gamma   90.00
#
_symmetry.space_group_name_H-M   'P 1'
#
loop_
_entity.id
_entity.type
_entity.pdbx_description
1 polymer ?
#
loop_
_entity_poly.entity_id
_entity_poly.type
_entity_poly.pdbx_seq_one_letter_code
_entity_poly.pdbx_strand_id
1 'polypeptide(L)'
;MLEYSLNVGGSEWIIIIFVALVLILGTGKLPGAARKLGQAVNEYNNAKNEIKDHMKDTTGEVPKISGPVGTEREKLEMMAKSIGVKVQDKTDEELREIISSKIGQRKVDEKEKS
;
A
#
# COMPACT_ATOMS: atom_id res chain seq x y z
N MET A 1 -21.45 -46.13 -3.08
CA MET A 1 -21.23 -45.56 -4.42
C MET A 1 -21.63 -44.09 -4.37
N LEU A 2 -20.77 -43.21 -4.90
CA LEU A 2 -20.77 -41.74 -4.80
C LEU A 2 -20.01 -41.14 -3.61
N GLU A 3 -18.82 -41.66 -3.32
CA GLU A 3 -17.79 -40.87 -2.64
C GLU A 3 -16.89 -40.20 -3.69
N TYR A 4 -17.46 -39.25 -4.43
CA TYR A 4 -16.67 -38.20 -5.08
C TYR A 4 -16.38 -37.15 -4.01
N SER A 5 -15.55 -37.51 -3.04
CA SER A 5 -14.98 -36.53 -2.14
C SER A 5 -14.24 -35.53 -3.01
N LEU A 6 -14.67 -34.27 -2.96
CA LEU A 6 -14.27 -33.14 -3.77
C LEU A 6 -12.76 -32.85 -3.65
N ASN A 7 -11.93 -33.73 -4.23
CA ASN A 7 -10.54 -33.46 -4.57
C ASN A 7 -10.47 -32.66 -5.89
N VAL A 8 -11.50 -31.86 -6.12
CA VAL A 8 -11.58 -30.85 -7.15
C VAL A 8 -10.74 -29.69 -6.60
N GLY A 9 -9.48 -29.64 -7.04
CA GLY A 9 -8.61 -28.52 -6.74
C GLY A 9 -9.29 -27.23 -7.21
N GLY A 10 -9.12 -26.12 -6.51
CA GLY A 10 -9.89 -24.87 -6.73
C GLY A 10 -10.04 -24.41 -8.19
N SER A 11 -9.19 -24.88 -9.11
CA SER A 11 -9.34 -24.76 -10.57
C SER A 11 -10.68 -25.25 -11.12
N GLU A 12 -11.24 -26.38 -10.68
CA GLU A 12 -12.49 -26.89 -11.25
C GLU A 12 -13.70 -26.08 -10.76
N TRP A 13 -13.65 -25.55 -9.52
CA TRP A 13 -14.64 -24.59 -9.03
C TRP A 13 -14.66 -23.31 -9.87
N ILE A 14 -13.49 -22.81 -10.30
CA ILE A 14 -13.41 -21.65 -11.20
C ILE A 14 -14.12 -21.92 -12.52
N ILE A 15 -13.93 -23.12 -13.09
CA ILE A 15 -14.60 -23.51 -14.34
C ILE A 15 -16.12 -23.59 -14.15
N ILE A 16 -16.60 -24.20 -13.07
CA ILE A 16 -18.03 -24.31 -12.77
C ILE A 16 -18.66 -22.91 -12.63
N ILE A 17 -18.02 -22.01 -11.88
CA ILE A 17 -18.49 -20.63 -11.71
C ILE A 17 -18.48 -19.89 -13.05
N PHE A 18 -17.43 -20.06 -13.85
CA PHE A 18 -17.33 -19.43 -15.15
C PHE A 18 -18.45 -19.89 -16.10
N VAL A 19 -18.71 -21.19 -16.18
CA VAL A 19 -19.81 -21.75 -16.99
C VAL A 19 -21.16 -21.24 -16.50
N ALA A 20 -21.41 -21.24 -15.19
CA ALA A 20 -22.64 -20.71 -14.62
C ALA A 20 -22.86 -19.23 -14.99
N LEU A 21 -21.80 -18.40 -14.90
CA LEU A 21 -21.84 -17.00 -15.32
C LEU A 21 -22.11 -16.86 -16.82
N VAL A 22 -21.46 -17.65 -17.67
CA VAL A 22 -21.70 -17.64 -19.12
C VAL A 22 -23.14 -18.01 -19.47
N LEU A 23 -23.74 -18.98 -18.76
CA LEU A 23 -25.14 -19.37 -18.98
C LEU A 23 -26.13 -18.29 -18.54
N ILE A 24 -25.88 -17.60 -17.42
CA ILE A 24 -26.76 -16.54 -16.91
C ILE A 24 -26.62 -15.25 -17.73
N LEU A 25 -25.39 -14.83 -18.04
CA LEU A 25 -25.10 -13.56 -18.72
C LEU A 25 -25.10 -13.70 -20.25
N GLY A 26 -24.90 -14.90 -20.77
CA GLY A 26 -24.68 -15.16 -22.19
C GLY A 26 -23.26 -14.82 -22.67
N THR A 27 -22.83 -15.46 -23.75
CA THR A 27 -21.47 -15.31 -24.32
C THR A 27 -21.20 -13.92 -24.91
N GLY A 28 -22.24 -13.17 -25.31
CA GLY A 28 -22.10 -11.84 -25.91
C GLY A 28 -21.92 -10.69 -24.91
N LYS A 29 -22.35 -10.85 -23.65
CA LYS A 29 -22.31 -9.79 -22.64
C LYS A 29 -20.97 -9.72 -21.91
N LEU A 30 -20.32 -10.87 -21.69
CA LEU A 30 -19.00 -10.98 -21.09
C LEU A 30 -17.91 -10.15 -21.82
N PRO A 31 -17.72 -10.25 -23.15
CA PRO A 31 -16.71 -9.44 -23.85
C PRO A 31 -17.04 -7.94 -23.81
N GLY A 32 -18.32 -7.57 -23.84
CA GLY A 32 -18.75 -6.18 -23.69
C GLY A 32 -18.44 -5.61 -22.31
N ALA A 33 -18.70 -6.37 -21.26
CA ALA A 33 -18.38 -5.99 -19.89
C ALA A 33 -16.87 -5.89 -19.66
N ALA A 34 -16.10 -6.86 -20.16
CA ALA A 34 -14.63 -6.84 -20.09
C ALA A 34 -14.03 -5.62 -20.79
N ARG A 35 -14.54 -5.23 -21.97
CA ARG A 35 -14.10 -4.02 -22.68
C ARG A 35 -14.35 -2.75 -21.87
N LYS A 36 -15.55 -2.61 -21.28
CA LYS A 36 -15.91 -1.45 -20.46
C LYS A 36 -15.07 -1.36 -19.18
N LEU A 37 -14.88 -2.49 -18.49
CA LEU A 37 -14.02 -2.55 -17.30
C LEU A 37 -12.56 -2.25 -17.66
N GLY A 38 -12.06 -2.78 -18.78
CA GLY A 38 -10.72 -2.48 -19.27
C GLY A 38 -10.53 -0.99 -19.58
N GLN A 39 -11.51 -0.35 -20.22
CA GLN A 39 -11.50 1.09 -20.46
C GLN A 39 -11.49 1.89 -19.14
N ALA A 40 -12.35 1.55 -18.20
CA ALA A 40 -12.41 2.22 -16.89
C ALA A 40 -11.10 2.06 -16.09
N VAL A 41 -10.51 0.87 -16.08
CA VAL A 41 -9.21 0.63 -15.43
C VAL A 41 -8.09 1.39 -16.13
N ASN A 42 -8.12 1.47 -17.46
CA ASN A 42 -7.14 2.23 -18.24
C ASN A 42 -7.22 3.73 -17.93
N GLU A 43 -8.42 4.31 -17.93
CA GLU A 43 -8.66 5.71 -17.56
C GLU A 43 -8.24 5.98 -16.10
N TYR A 44 -8.61 5.10 -15.17
CA TYR A 44 -8.19 5.20 -13.77
C TYR A 44 -6.66 5.18 -13.63
N ASN A 45 -5.97 4.27 -14.34
CA ASN A 45 -4.53 4.16 -14.27
C ASN A 45 -3.83 5.39 -14.89
N ASN A 46 -4.37 5.93 -15.98
CA ASN A 46 -3.87 7.16 -16.59
C ASN A 46 -4.02 8.35 -15.65
N ALA A 47 -5.22 8.57 -15.09
CA ALA A 47 -5.47 9.63 -14.12
C ALA A 47 -4.59 9.49 -12.87
N LYS A 48 -4.44 8.27 -12.34
CA LYS A 48 -3.54 8.00 -11.22
C LYS A 48 -2.09 8.32 -11.56
N ASN A 49 -1.63 8.00 -12.77
CA ASN A 49 -0.26 8.27 -13.18
C ASN A 49 0.00 9.77 -13.37
N GLU A 50 -0.94 10.49 -14.00
CA GLU A 50 -0.91 11.95 -14.10
C GLU A 50 -0.87 12.61 -12.72
N ILE A 51 -1.75 12.20 -11.80
CA ILE A 51 -1.74 12.69 -10.41
C ILE A 51 -0.41 12.38 -9.72
N LYS A 52 0.12 11.17 -9.89
CA LYS A 52 1.40 10.78 -9.28
C LYS A 52 2.57 11.60 -9.84
N ASP A 53 2.59 11.89 -11.13
CA ASP A 53 3.64 12.68 -11.78
C ASP A 53 3.54 14.15 -11.36
N HIS A 54 2.34 14.74 -11.32
CA HIS A 54 2.13 16.10 -10.82
C HIS A 54 2.37 16.23 -9.31
N MET A 55 2.04 15.22 -8.50
CA MET A 55 2.41 15.19 -7.09
C MET A 55 3.93 15.07 -6.97
N LYS A 56 4.61 14.25 -7.76
CA LYS A 56 6.07 14.14 -7.68
C LYS A 56 6.77 15.46 -8.02
N ASP A 57 6.22 16.24 -8.95
CA ASP A 57 6.80 17.54 -9.35
C ASP A 57 6.37 18.71 -8.47
N THR A 58 5.18 18.67 -7.84
CA THR A 58 4.69 19.73 -6.92
C THR A 58 5.16 19.52 -5.49
N THR A 59 5.53 18.29 -5.12
CA THR A 59 5.86 17.90 -3.75
C THR A 59 7.37 17.90 -3.52
N GLY A 60 7.98 19.08 -3.59
CA GLY A 60 9.36 19.28 -3.14
C GLY A 60 9.55 19.00 -1.64
N GLU A 61 8.48 18.99 -0.82
CA GLU A 61 8.60 18.90 0.65
C GLU A 61 7.37 18.30 1.36
N VAL A 62 6.89 17.10 0.97
CA VAL A 62 5.91 16.38 1.81
C VAL A 62 6.40 14.96 2.06
N PRO A 63 6.58 14.54 3.33
CA PRO A 63 7.10 13.23 3.65
C PRO A 63 6.15 12.19 3.09
N LYS A 64 6.68 11.30 2.23
CA LYS A 64 5.96 10.12 1.73
C LYS A 64 5.38 9.37 2.92
N ILE A 65 4.06 9.43 3.12
CA ILE A 65 3.34 8.50 3.99
C ILE A 65 3.32 7.18 3.23
N SER A 66 4.41 6.43 3.42
CA SER A 66 4.71 5.20 2.70
C SER A 66 4.12 4.02 3.46
N GLY A 67 2.84 3.72 3.23
CA GLY A 67 2.18 2.47 3.63
C GLY A 67 2.26 2.09 5.13
N PRO A 68 1.82 0.87 5.48
CA PRO A 68 2.13 0.28 6.79
C PRO A 68 3.64 0.10 6.89
N VAL A 69 4.29 0.78 7.83
CA VAL A 69 5.71 0.58 8.16
C VAL A 69 5.89 -0.85 8.68
N GLY A 70 6.36 -1.72 7.79
CA GLY A 70 6.41 -3.16 8.00
C GLY A 70 7.54 -3.58 8.94
N THR A 71 8.67 -2.88 8.89
CA THR A 71 9.85 -3.23 9.68
C THR A 71 10.09 -2.27 10.85
N GLU A 72 10.73 -2.76 11.91
CA GLU A 72 11.17 -1.91 13.03
C GLU A 72 12.14 -0.81 12.57
N ARG A 73 13.05 -1.15 11.64
CA ARG A 73 13.96 -0.19 11.00
C ARG A 73 13.19 0.97 10.38
N GLU A 74 12.21 0.72 9.52
CA GLU A 74 11.42 1.79 8.88
C GLU A 74 10.69 2.71 9.87
N LYS A 75 10.20 2.17 10.99
CA LYS A 75 9.59 2.96 12.07
C LYS A 75 10.61 3.92 12.68
N LEU A 76 11.82 3.42 12.97
CA LEU A 76 12.91 4.25 13.49
C LEU A 76 13.34 5.31 12.48
N GLU A 77 13.44 4.97 11.21
CA GLU A 77 13.81 5.93 10.16
C GLU A 77 12.75 7.03 9.98
N MET A 78 11.47 6.66 10.06
CA MET A 78 10.36 7.61 9.97
C MET A 78 10.37 8.57 11.18
N MET A 79 10.54 8.05 12.39
CA MET A 79 10.68 8.86 13.60
C MET A 79 11.90 9.78 13.51
N ALA A 80 13.07 9.25 13.15
CA ALA A 80 14.32 9.99 12.97
C ALA A 80 14.16 11.13 11.96
N LYS A 81 13.57 10.87 10.79
CA LYS A 81 13.28 11.91 9.79
C LYS A 81 12.33 12.99 10.32
N SER A 82 11.32 12.60 11.10
CA SER A 82 10.34 13.53 11.70
C SER A 82 10.97 14.47 12.74
N ILE A 83 12.10 14.10 13.32
CA ILE A 83 12.88 14.91 14.27
C ILE A 83 14.17 15.49 13.65
N GLY A 84 14.35 15.38 12.34
CA GLY A 84 15.50 15.93 11.61
C GLY A 84 16.83 15.24 11.89
N VAL A 85 16.81 13.93 12.15
CA VAL A 85 18.01 13.10 12.37
C VAL A 85 18.39 12.41 11.07
N LYS A 86 19.67 12.48 10.70
CA LYS A 86 20.23 11.72 9.56
C LYS A 86 20.28 10.23 9.90
N VAL A 87 19.69 9.42 9.02
CA VAL A 87 19.58 7.96 9.17
C VAL A 87 20.77 7.21 8.56
N GLN A 88 21.38 7.80 7.53
CA GLN A 88 22.53 7.22 6.82
C GLN A 88 23.67 7.02 7.81
N ASP A 89 24.23 5.80 7.81
CA ASP A 89 25.35 5.36 8.65
C ASP A 89 25.05 5.16 10.14
N LYS A 90 23.78 4.94 10.51
CA LYS A 90 23.37 4.62 11.90
C LYS A 90 22.80 3.23 12.04
N THR A 91 23.16 2.53 13.12
CA THR A 91 22.52 1.26 13.52
C THR A 91 21.13 1.51 14.11
N ASP A 92 20.33 0.45 14.24
CA ASP A 92 18.99 0.52 14.82
C ASP A 92 19.06 0.99 16.28
N GLU A 93 20.07 0.53 17.02
CA GLU A 93 20.34 0.91 18.41
C GLU A 93 20.68 2.40 18.53
N GLU A 94 21.59 2.90 17.69
CA GLU A 94 21.97 4.32 17.67
C GLU A 94 20.79 5.21 17.29
N LEU A 95 19.94 4.78 16.35
CA LEU A 95 18.71 5.50 16.00
C LEU A 95 17.75 5.56 17.19
N ARG A 96 17.55 4.44 17.91
CA ARG A 96 16.70 4.40 19.11
C ARG A 96 17.18 5.35 20.20
N GLU A 97 18.49 5.40 20.44
CA GLU A 97 19.09 6.29 21.43
C GLU A 97 18.93 7.76 21.07
N ILE A 98 19.19 8.13 19.80
CA ILE A 98 19.05 9.52 19.35
C ILE A 98 17.59 9.97 19.37
N ILE A 99 16.67 9.09 18.96
CA ILE A 99 15.23 9.38 18.98
C ILE A 99 14.75 9.59 20.42
N SER A 100 15.12 8.71 21.34
CA SER A 100 14.68 8.80 22.75
C SER A 100 15.25 10.05 23.44
N SER A 101 16.53 10.35 23.22
CA SER A 101 17.19 11.55 23.76
C SER A 101 16.55 12.83 23.23
N LYS A 102 16.34 12.94 21.91
CA LYS A 102 15.83 14.16 21.28
C LYS A 102 14.33 14.39 21.51
N ILE A 103 13.54 13.32 21.63
CA ILE A 103 12.11 13.41 22.03
C ILE A 103 11.98 13.73 23.52
N GLY A 104 12.83 13.14 24.37
CA GLY A 104 12.87 13.43 25.80
C GLY A 104 13.18 14.89 26.10
N GLN A 105 14.13 15.49 25.37
CA GLN A 105 14.47 16.92 25.51
C GLN A 105 13.37 17.85 25.01
N ARG A 106 12.66 17.51 23.94
CA ARG A 106 11.59 18.38 23.38
C ARG A 106 10.44 18.65 24.37
N LYS A 107 10.21 17.75 25.35
CA LYS A 107 9.22 17.96 26.43
C LYS A 107 9.72 18.84 27.57
N VAL A 108 11.02 19.05 27.70
CA VAL A 108 11.62 19.86 28.78
C VAL A 108 11.64 21.33 28.38
N ASP A 109 11.93 21.65 27.10
CA ASP A 109 12.01 23.02 26.61
C ASP A 109 10.65 23.74 26.51
N GLU A 110 9.53 23.01 26.33
CA GLU A 110 8.18 23.61 26.35
C GLU A 110 7.69 23.95 27.76
N LYS A 111 8.22 23.31 28.80
CA LYS A 111 7.79 23.54 30.19
C LYS A 111 8.51 24.70 30.87
N GLU A 112 9.63 25.17 30.34
CA GLU A 112 10.41 26.27 30.95
C GLU A 112 10.04 27.65 30.39
N LYS A 113 9.09 27.72 29.44
CA LYS A 113 8.62 28.96 28.80
C LYS A 113 7.15 29.32 29.06
N SER A 114 6.45 28.64 29.97
CA SER A 114 5.10 29.00 30.43
C SER A 114 5.12 29.62 31.82
#